data_AF-A0A1H6QH99-F1
#
_entry.id   AF-A0A1H6QH99-F1
#
_cell.length_a   1.000
_cell.length_b   1.000
_cell.length_c   1.000
_cell.angle_alpha   90.00
_cell.angle_beta   90.00
_cell.angle_gamma   90.00
#
_symmetry.space_group_name_H-M   'P 1'
#
loop_
_entity.id
_entity.type
_entity.pdbx_description
1 polymer ?
#
loop_
_entity_poly.entity_id
_entity_poly.type
_entity_poly.pdbx_seq_one_letter_code
_entity_poly.pdbx_strand_id
1 'polypeptide(L)'
;MTPIFFKITSRLFICLLLLSTKLNAQVGIGTTNPDASSILELTSTTQGLLTPRMTTLQRTAIASPANGLMVYDTDLNAFHHYDSSISAWSKVQTNSRLKFKRIKSTDVLATVLAEEKTAGGGSKYLLDSSTLYEINGLISVDLPIELNNACISGLDTSDDKLVKTSGDLFTGTTGGNIRLVTINVTGGGKAFNLLGTGIQTLNLRDAIVSGCNNVGTIENFFYVFNSIVLYTGNTTGIVYKNISKLLLSNTAWFSTNTGTFEKLEGTFETVIKQGGFSEVTGSAIGFDVSSNPIVTEAVMETVVFKGTLTTGKYVNPYTVGGYTNYNFNNNWTIRCTGIPTEGDAQATGNLYFDRTQVSPTVTPNATNAATPYSKVPGTTIATNLFRMGTGTSPVSSANNRLQYVGKKPRTFALNATISFVTSGIFNSDHVFFFVKFNSSGVATVLSSSETFVSTDSTNALNLSLAGTVQMNSGDYVELHVARIAGESSKDLTIKSFNIAMD
;
A
#
# COMPACT_ATOMS: atom_id res chain seq x y z
N MET A 1 25.02 -102.85 29.97
CA MET A 1 25.24 -101.40 29.77
C MET A 1 24.97 -100.70 31.09
N THR A 2 25.97 -100.02 31.63
CA THR A 2 26.06 -99.58 33.03
C THR A 2 25.34 -98.24 33.30
N PRO A 3 24.70 -98.05 34.47
CA PRO A 3 23.94 -96.84 34.84
C PRO A 3 24.81 -95.57 35.03
N ILE A 4 26.12 -95.68 34.83
CA ILE A 4 27.09 -94.57 34.91
C ILE A 4 27.11 -93.75 33.62
N PHE A 5 26.93 -94.37 32.45
CA PHE A 5 26.98 -93.65 31.17
C PHE A 5 25.80 -92.68 30.97
N PHE A 6 24.61 -93.03 31.47
CA PHE A 6 23.40 -92.18 31.38
C PHE A 6 23.45 -90.96 32.31
N LYS A 7 24.13 -91.07 33.47
CA LYS A 7 24.32 -89.94 34.39
C LYS A 7 25.36 -88.93 33.90
N ILE A 8 26.32 -89.37 33.09
CA ILE A 8 27.37 -88.51 32.53
C ILE A 8 26.84 -87.72 31.32
N THR A 9 26.07 -88.35 30.42
CA THR A 9 25.47 -87.65 29.27
C THR A 9 24.37 -86.66 29.67
N SER A 10 23.55 -86.98 30.68
CA SER A 10 22.54 -86.05 31.23
C SER A 10 23.15 -84.82 31.92
N ARG A 11 24.26 -84.99 32.65
CA ARG A 11 25.01 -83.87 33.26
C ARG A 11 25.74 -83.01 32.23
N LEU A 12 26.27 -83.62 31.17
CA LEU A 12 26.93 -82.90 30.07
C LEU A 12 25.91 -82.09 29.23
N PHE A 13 24.69 -82.60 29.04
CA PHE A 13 23.61 -81.89 28.35
C PHE A 13 23.08 -80.70 29.15
N ILE A 14 22.94 -80.83 30.47
CA ILE A 14 22.61 -79.70 31.38
C ILE A 14 23.73 -78.66 31.39
N CYS A 15 25.00 -79.09 31.34
CA CYS A 15 26.14 -78.19 31.27
C CYS A 15 26.17 -77.42 29.93
N LEU A 16 25.92 -78.08 28.79
CA LEU A 16 25.82 -77.40 27.49
C LEU A 16 24.63 -76.44 27.40
N LEU A 17 23.49 -76.72 28.05
CA LEU A 17 22.34 -75.81 28.10
C LEU A 17 22.60 -74.54 28.94
N LEU A 18 23.53 -74.60 29.90
CA LEU A 18 23.92 -73.46 30.74
C LEU A 18 24.96 -72.55 30.06
N LEU A 19 25.57 -72.97 28.94
CA LEU A 19 26.57 -72.19 28.20
C LEU A 19 25.99 -71.33 27.05
N SER A 20 24.67 -71.38 26.80
CA SER A 20 24.03 -70.65 25.69
C SER A 20 23.43 -69.29 26.05
N THR A 21 23.70 -68.73 27.23
CA THR A 21 23.27 -67.36 27.57
C THR A 21 24.25 -66.34 26.99
N LYS A 22 23.81 -65.57 25.98
CA LYS A 22 24.54 -64.36 25.56
C LYS A 22 24.46 -63.34 26.70
N LEU A 23 25.54 -63.20 27.46
CA LEU A 23 25.71 -62.09 28.40
C LEU A 23 26.04 -60.85 27.56
N ASN A 24 25.10 -59.92 27.44
CA ASN A 24 25.36 -58.61 26.84
C ASN A 24 26.18 -57.78 27.83
N ALA A 25 27.35 -57.28 27.42
CA ALA A 25 28.21 -56.43 28.24
C ALA A 25 27.76 -54.96 28.20
N GLN A 26 26.49 -54.69 28.49
CA GLN A 26 25.95 -53.34 28.58
C GLN A 26 26.20 -52.77 29.98
N VAL A 27 26.60 -51.51 30.05
CA VAL A 27 26.77 -50.83 31.33
C VAL A 27 25.46 -50.13 31.69
N GLY A 28 24.72 -50.70 32.63
CA GLY A 28 23.59 -50.03 33.26
C GLY A 28 24.01 -49.38 34.57
N ILE A 29 23.72 -48.09 34.75
CA ILE A 29 23.84 -47.42 36.05
C ILE A 29 22.46 -46.89 36.44
N GLY A 30 21.90 -47.45 37.51
CA GLY A 30 20.53 -47.13 37.96
C GLY A 30 19.42 -47.89 37.23
N THR A 31 19.77 -48.79 36.29
CA THR A 31 18.87 -49.76 35.66
C THR A 31 19.52 -51.14 35.63
N THR A 32 18.71 -52.19 35.83
CA THR A 32 19.15 -53.60 35.70
C THR A 32 18.84 -54.19 34.33
N ASN A 33 18.08 -53.47 33.51
CA ASN A 33 17.74 -53.86 32.14
C ASN A 33 18.01 -52.69 31.21
N PRO A 34 19.28 -52.41 30.88
CA PRO A 34 19.63 -51.39 29.90
C PRO A 34 18.93 -51.67 28.57
N ASP A 35 18.52 -50.62 27.88
CA ASP A 35 17.94 -50.71 26.54
C ASP A 35 18.92 -51.45 25.62
N ALA A 36 18.40 -52.41 24.85
CA ALA A 36 19.20 -53.26 23.98
C ALA A 36 20.02 -52.49 22.92
N SER A 37 19.65 -51.25 22.62
CA SER A 37 20.37 -50.35 21.72
C SER A 37 21.49 -49.53 22.39
N SER A 38 21.65 -49.62 23.72
CA SER A 38 22.62 -48.83 24.48
C SER A 38 23.89 -49.61 24.84
N ILE A 39 25.05 -48.95 24.76
CA ILE A 39 26.30 -49.46 25.38
C ILE A 39 26.38 -49.01 26.85
N LEU A 40 25.83 -47.83 27.16
CA LEU A 40 25.71 -47.24 28.48
C LEU A 40 24.31 -46.62 28.64
N GLU A 41 23.57 -47.03 29.66
CA GLU A 41 22.33 -46.38 30.07
C GLU A 41 22.45 -45.88 31.52
N LEU A 42 22.04 -44.63 31.74
CA LEU A 42 22.02 -43.98 33.04
C LEU A 42 20.56 -43.65 33.38
N THR A 43 20.00 -44.31 34.40
CA THR A 43 18.62 -44.06 34.85
C THR A 43 18.65 -43.47 36.26
N SER A 44 18.21 -42.23 36.42
CA SER A 44 18.06 -41.59 37.72
C SER A 44 16.99 -40.50 37.67
N THR A 45 16.26 -40.32 38.76
CA THR A 45 15.32 -39.20 38.94
C THR A 45 15.91 -38.05 39.75
N THR A 46 17.09 -38.23 40.36
CA THR A 46 17.72 -37.27 41.28
C THR A 46 19.16 -36.90 40.92
N GLN A 47 19.80 -37.65 40.02
CA GLN A 47 21.20 -37.44 39.61
C GLN A 47 21.30 -37.33 38.08
N GLY A 48 22.34 -36.65 37.58
CA GLY A 48 22.60 -36.50 36.15
C GLY A 48 24.00 -36.96 35.75
N LEU A 49 24.30 -36.92 34.45
CA LEU A 49 25.65 -37.19 33.93
C LEU A 49 26.51 -35.94 34.01
N LEU A 50 27.62 -36.03 34.74
CA LEU A 50 28.66 -35.00 34.72
C LEU A 50 29.70 -35.34 33.64
N THR A 51 29.63 -34.68 32.48
CA THR A 51 30.63 -34.83 31.41
C THR A 51 31.99 -34.23 31.81
N PRO A 52 33.09 -34.57 31.15
CA PRO A 52 34.37 -33.89 31.34
C PRO A 52 34.21 -32.37 31.26
N ARG A 53 34.70 -31.66 32.29
CA ARG A 53 34.66 -30.20 32.40
C ARG A 53 36.06 -29.64 32.21
N MET A 54 36.22 -28.70 31.31
CA MET A 54 37.54 -28.17 30.95
C MET A 54 37.43 -26.74 30.38
N THR A 55 38.51 -25.97 30.42
CA THR A 55 38.56 -24.64 29.80
C THR A 55 38.49 -24.71 28.29
N THR A 56 38.20 -23.60 27.61
CA THR A 56 38.24 -23.52 26.15
C THR A 56 39.58 -23.95 25.61
N LEU A 57 40.67 -23.51 26.25
CA LEU A 57 42.04 -23.88 25.86
C LEU A 57 42.29 -25.39 25.99
N GLN A 58 41.83 -26.01 27.08
CA GLN A 58 41.97 -27.45 27.29
C GLN A 58 41.14 -28.26 26.29
N ARG A 59 39.90 -27.81 25.98
CA ARG A 59 39.05 -28.44 24.97
C ARG A 59 39.71 -28.41 23.59
N THR A 60 40.20 -27.26 23.16
CA THR A 60 40.83 -27.12 21.84
C THR A 60 42.18 -27.80 21.74
N ALA A 61 42.84 -28.06 22.87
CA ALA A 61 44.10 -28.80 22.94
C ALA A 61 43.94 -30.34 22.88
N ILE A 62 42.71 -30.88 22.88
CA ILE A 62 42.49 -32.33 22.69
C ILE A 62 43.00 -32.73 21.31
N ALA A 63 44.04 -33.57 21.26
CA ALA A 63 44.58 -34.10 20.03
C ALA A 63 43.64 -35.17 19.44
N SER A 64 43.34 -35.06 18.15
CA SER A 64 42.50 -36.01 17.41
C SER A 64 41.17 -36.38 18.11
N PRO A 65 40.33 -35.40 18.48
CA PRO A 65 39.07 -35.67 19.17
C PRO A 65 38.15 -36.53 18.30
N ALA A 66 37.51 -37.51 18.91
CA ALA A 66 36.55 -38.37 18.21
C ALA A 66 35.33 -37.57 17.77
N ASN A 67 34.74 -37.92 16.62
CA ASN A 67 33.48 -37.33 16.19
C ASN A 67 32.38 -37.61 17.23
N GLY A 68 31.65 -36.57 17.63
CA GLY A 68 30.63 -36.64 18.68
C GLY A 68 31.18 -36.59 20.12
N LEU A 69 32.49 -36.43 20.33
CA LEU A 69 33.06 -36.28 21.68
C LEU A 69 32.45 -35.06 22.38
N MET A 70 31.80 -35.26 23.52
CA MET A 70 31.08 -34.21 24.25
C MET A 70 31.79 -33.79 25.53
N VAL A 71 31.92 -32.49 25.74
CA VAL A 71 32.53 -31.88 26.94
C VAL A 71 31.73 -30.67 27.39
N TYR A 72 31.90 -30.27 28.65
CA TYR A 72 31.40 -29.00 29.15
C TYR A 72 32.56 -28.00 29.23
N ASP A 73 32.47 -26.93 28.44
CA ASP A 73 33.45 -25.84 28.45
C ASP A 73 33.14 -24.88 29.61
N THR A 74 34.08 -24.74 30.54
CA THR A 74 33.92 -23.91 31.74
C THR A 74 34.16 -22.42 31.53
N ASP A 75 34.84 -22.02 30.45
CA ASP A 75 35.03 -20.60 30.13
C ASP A 75 33.77 -20.05 29.44
N LEU A 76 33.18 -20.86 28.55
CA LEU A 76 31.97 -20.52 27.79
C LEU A 76 30.66 -20.94 28.48
N ASN A 77 30.76 -21.65 29.60
CA ASN A 77 29.63 -22.21 30.36
C ASN A 77 28.63 -23.00 29.50
N ALA A 78 29.14 -23.86 28.61
CA ALA A 78 28.30 -24.57 27.65
C ALA A 78 28.85 -25.94 27.23
N PHE A 79 27.93 -26.85 26.93
CA PHE A 79 28.27 -28.12 26.28
C PHE A 79 28.75 -27.89 24.85
N HIS A 80 29.78 -28.63 24.47
CA HIS A 80 30.32 -28.67 23.11
C HIS A 80 30.50 -30.12 22.69
N HIS A 81 30.29 -30.41 21.42
CA HIS A 81 30.70 -31.66 20.81
C HIS A 81 31.71 -31.40 19.67
N TYR A 82 32.62 -32.34 19.42
CA TYR A 82 33.49 -32.26 18.26
C TYR A 82 32.77 -32.78 17.03
N ASP A 83 32.75 -31.98 15.96
CA ASP A 83 32.19 -32.35 14.66
C ASP A 83 33.32 -32.49 13.65
N SER A 84 33.60 -33.75 13.28
CA SER A 84 34.65 -34.08 12.31
C SER A 84 34.36 -33.58 10.89
N SER A 85 33.09 -33.32 10.54
CA SER A 85 32.73 -32.83 9.20
C SER A 85 33.23 -31.40 8.95
N ILE A 86 33.29 -30.60 10.02
CA ILE A 86 33.82 -29.22 10.02
C ILE A 86 35.17 -29.10 10.74
N SER A 87 35.70 -30.21 11.25
CA SER A 87 36.93 -30.27 12.05
C SER A 87 36.98 -29.28 13.21
N ALA A 88 35.83 -29.03 13.86
CA ALA A 88 35.69 -27.98 14.87
C ALA A 88 34.80 -28.40 16.05
N TRP A 89 34.98 -27.70 17.17
CA TRP A 89 34.09 -27.82 18.32
C TRP A 89 32.82 -26.99 18.08
N SER A 90 31.67 -27.66 18.13
CA SER A 90 30.36 -27.05 17.97
C SER A 90 29.63 -26.95 19.31
N LYS A 91 29.10 -25.77 19.61
CA LYS A 91 28.33 -25.52 20.84
C LYS A 91 26.97 -26.17 20.75
N VAL A 92 26.59 -26.92 21.78
CA VAL A 92 25.23 -27.44 21.94
C VAL A 92 24.36 -26.30 22.47
N GLN A 93 23.64 -25.61 21.60
CA GLN A 93 22.72 -24.53 21.98
C GLN A 93 21.27 -24.99 21.92
N THR A 94 20.53 -24.73 23.00
CA THR A 94 19.08 -24.58 22.92
C THR A 94 18.81 -23.11 22.62
N ASN A 95 18.40 -22.79 21.39
CA ASN A 95 17.89 -21.45 21.07
C ASN A 95 16.50 -21.29 21.70
N SER A 96 16.41 -21.23 23.03
CA SER A 96 15.14 -21.04 23.73
C SER A 96 14.85 -19.56 23.86
N ARG A 97 14.22 -18.99 22.83
CA ARG A 97 13.56 -17.70 22.97
C ARG A 97 12.33 -17.92 23.89
N LEU A 98 12.24 -17.16 24.99
CA LEU A 98 11.20 -17.37 26.01
C LEU A 98 9.77 -17.12 25.51
N LYS A 99 9.61 -16.21 24.54
CA LYS A 99 8.32 -15.84 23.95
C LYS A 99 8.32 -16.17 22.47
N PHE A 100 8.34 -17.47 22.19
CA PHE A 100 8.43 -18.03 20.86
C PHE A 100 7.69 -19.36 20.77
N LYS A 101 6.87 -19.52 19.73
CA LYS A 101 6.22 -20.78 19.38
C LYS A 101 6.50 -21.05 17.90
N ARG A 102 7.07 -22.21 17.58
CA ARG A 102 7.21 -22.70 16.20
C ARG A 102 6.06 -23.65 15.92
N ILE A 103 5.31 -23.37 14.86
CA ILE A 103 4.18 -24.16 14.40
C ILE A 103 4.62 -24.85 13.11
N LYS A 104 4.59 -26.18 13.10
CA LYS A 104 5.04 -27.02 12.00
C LYS A 104 3.84 -27.64 11.27
N SER A 105 4.04 -28.01 10.01
CA SER A 105 3.04 -28.70 9.19
C SER A 105 2.53 -30.02 9.80
N THR A 106 3.31 -30.66 10.66
CA THR A 106 2.96 -31.90 11.37
C THR A 106 2.24 -31.67 12.71
N ASP A 107 2.13 -30.42 13.17
CA ASP A 107 1.58 -30.14 14.49
C ASP A 107 0.05 -30.27 14.49
N VAL A 108 -0.49 -30.80 15.59
CA VAL A 108 -1.91 -30.73 15.88
C VAL A 108 -2.20 -29.37 16.51
N LEU A 109 -2.81 -28.46 15.76
CA LEU A 109 -3.02 -27.07 16.18
C LEU A 109 -3.75 -26.93 17.52
N ALA A 110 -4.76 -27.77 17.77
CA ALA A 110 -5.48 -27.79 19.04
C ALA A 110 -4.59 -28.11 20.26
N THR A 111 -3.43 -28.72 20.05
CA THR A 111 -2.44 -29.01 21.11
C THR A 111 -1.41 -27.89 21.20
N VAL A 112 -0.79 -27.50 20.09
CA VAL A 112 0.30 -26.50 20.11
C VAL A 112 -0.19 -25.06 20.33
N LEU A 113 -1.47 -24.79 20.05
CA LEU A 113 -2.15 -23.50 20.26
C LEU A 113 -3.30 -23.62 21.28
N ALA A 114 -3.23 -24.56 22.22
CA ALA A 114 -4.31 -24.79 23.20
C ALA A 114 -4.61 -23.55 24.06
N GLU A 115 -3.57 -22.81 24.45
CA GLU A 115 -3.68 -21.57 25.24
C GLU A 115 -4.38 -20.47 24.43
N GLU A 116 -3.96 -20.26 23.17
CA GLU A 116 -4.53 -19.29 22.24
C GLU A 116 -5.98 -19.63 21.90
N LYS A 117 -6.30 -20.92 21.75
CA LYS A 117 -7.66 -21.39 21.52
C LYS A 117 -8.56 -21.11 22.72
N THR A 118 -8.05 -21.36 23.93
CA THR A 118 -8.78 -21.08 25.18
C THR A 118 -9.00 -19.57 25.33
N ALA A 119 -7.98 -18.76 25.08
CA ALA A 119 -8.06 -17.30 25.11
C ALA A 119 -9.04 -16.75 24.05
N GLY A 120 -9.15 -17.41 22.90
CA GLY A 120 -10.14 -17.12 21.85
C GLY A 120 -11.52 -17.73 22.09
N GLY A 121 -11.80 -18.26 23.28
CA GLY A 121 -13.11 -18.83 23.65
C GLY A 121 -13.48 -20.09 22.86
N GLY A 122 -12.49 -20.82 22.33
CA GLY A 122 -12.69 -22.04 21.55
C GLY A 122 -13.12 -21.83 20.10
N SER A 123 -13.38 -20.59 19.67
CA SER A 123 -13.88 -20.25 18.33
C SER A 123 -12.81 -19.69 17.39
N LYS A 124 -11.68 -19.26 17.94
CA LYS A 124 -10.53 -18.67 17.24
C LYS A 124 -9.25 -18.88 18.06
N TYR A 125 -8.10 -18.66 17.44
CA TYR A 125 -6.83 -18.55 18.13
C TYR A 125 -6.55 -17.06 18.44
N LEU A 126 -6.69 -16.66 19.70
CA LEU A 126 -6.27 -15.34 20.15
C LEU A 126 -4.78 -15.40 20.50
N LEU A 127 -3.93 -14.79 19.68
CA LEU A 127 -2.48 -14.86 19.88
C LEU A 127 -2.02 -14.06 21.10
N ASP A 128 -0.87 -14.42 21.67
CA ASP A 128 -0.21 -13.68 22.74
C ASP A 128 0.66 -12.56 22.14
N SER A 129 0.40 -11.32 22.55
CA SER A 129 1.05 -10.11 22.02
C SER A 129 2.57 -10.06 22.24
N SER A 130 3.08 -10.81 23.22
CA SER A 130 4.51 -10.88 23.55
C SER A 130 5.23 -11.99 22.80
N THR A 131 4.51 -12.88 22.10
CA THR A 131 5.03 -14.11 21.51
C THR A 131 5.27 -13.96 20.00
N LEU A 132 6.44 -14.43 19.53
CA LEU A 132 6.68 -14.66 18.11
C LEU A 132 6.16 -16.05 17.73
N TYR A 133 5.28 -16.08 16.73
CA TYR A 133 4.79 -17.32 16.12
C TYR A 133 5.56 -17.55 14.81
N GLU A 134 6.40 -18.58 14.79
CA GLU A 134 7.09 -19.02 13.57
C GLU A 134 6.25 -20.03 12.81
N ILE A 135 6.03 -19.79 11.53
CA ILE A 135 5.41 -20.73 10.60
C ILE A 135 6.52 -21.53 9.93
N ASN A 136 6.42 -22.86 10.00
CA ASN A 136 7.39 -23.78 9.43
C ASN A 136 6.67 -24.83 8.56
N GLY A 137 6.66 -24.58 7.26
CA GLY A 137 5.92 -25.35 6.26
C GLY A 137 4.45 -24.92 6.12
N LEU A 138 3.66 -25.77 5.45
CA LEU A 138 2.24 -25.54 5.19
C LEU A 138 1.39 -25.86 6.42
N ILE A 139 0.78 -24.83 7.01
CA ILE A 139 -0.12 -24.94 8.15
C ILE A 139 -1.56 -24.82 7.67
N SER A 140 -2.31 -25.92 7.79
CA SER A 140 -3.76 -25.92 7.55
C SER A 140 -4.48 -25.43 8.80
N VAL A 141 -4.88 -24.16 8.80
CA VAL A 141 -5.48 -23.49 9.94
C VAL A 141 -6.95 -23.91 10.08
N ASP A 142 -7.33 -24.47 11.23
CA ASP A 142 -8.69 -24.98 11.47
C ASP A 142 -9.64 -23.89 12.00
N LEU A 143 -9.16 -22.99 12.85
CA LEU A 143 -9.92 -21.85 13.41
C LEU A 143 -9.35 -20.49 12.97
N PRO A 144 -10.17 -19.44 12.85
CA PRO A 144 -9.66 -18.08 12.58
C PRO A 144 -8.61 -17.63 13.59
N ILE A 145 -7.73 -16.74 13.17
CA ILE A 145 -6.66 -16.16 13.99
C ILE A 145 -7.01 -14.70 14.30
N GLU A 146 -6.95 -14.34 15.57
CA GLU A 146 -6.93 -12.94 16.01
C GLU A 146 -5.52 -12.57 16.46
N LEU A 147 -4.94 -11.57 15.78
CA LEU A 147 -3.52 -11.25 15.87
C LEU A 147 -3.09 -10.70 17.22
N ASN A 148 -3.94 -9.92 17.90
CA ASN A 148 -3.69 -9.37 19.23
C ASN A 148 -2.31 -8.70 19.39
N ASN A 149 -1.89 -7.91 18.40
CA ASN A 149 -0.59 -7.25 18.30
C ASN A 149 0.63 -8.20 18.23
N ALA A 150 0.41 -9.51 18.12
CA ALA A 150 1.47 -10.50 18.02
C ALA A 150 2.22 -10.41 16.68
N CYS A 151 3.32 -11.15 16.61
CA CYS A 151 4.11 -11.28 15.39
C CYS A 151 4.01 -12.70 14.85
N ILE A 152 3.64 -12.84 13.59
CA ILE A 152 3.76 -14.06 12.79
C ILE A 152 4.92 -13.87 11.81
N SER A 153 5.80 -14.86 11.71
CA SER A 153 6.92 -14.85 10.76
C SER A 153 7.14 -16.25 10.19
N GLY A 154 7.38 -16.36 8.89
CA GLY A 154 8.10 -17.50 8.34
C GLY A 154 9.58 -17.16 8.14
N LEU A 155 10.26 -17.99 7.36
CA LEU A 155 11.64 -17.85 6.88
C LEU A 155 11.74 -18.05 5.37
N ASP A 156 10.88 -18.86 4.77
CA ASP A 156 10.79 -19.11 3.33
C ASP A 156 9.33 -19.04 2.86
N THR A 157 8.98 -17.96 2.15
CA THR A 157 7.62 -17.77 1.61
C THR A 157 7.20 -18.85 0.61
N SER A 158 8.13 -19.63 0.06
CA SER A 158 7.83 -20.74 -0.85
C SER A 158 7.22 -21.95 -0.14
N ASP A 159 7.54 -22.15 1.15
CA ASP A 159 7.14 -23.31 1.96
C ASP A 159 6.31 -22.94 3.19
N ASP A 160 6.57 -21.80 3.83
CA ASP A 160 5.88 -21.34 5.03
C ASP A 160 4.53 -20.70 4.68
N LYS A 161 3.46 -21.49 4.81
CA LYS A 161 2.11 -21.11 4.36
C LYS A 161 1.09 -21.18 5.47
N LEU A 162 0.23 -20.19 5.54
CA LEU A 162 -1.03 -20.25 6.26
C LEU A 162 -2.15 -20.53 5.25
N VAL A 163 -2.76 -21.71 5.36
CA VAL A 163 -3.80 -22.18 4.46
C VAL A 163 -5.11 -22.30 5.22
N LYS A 164 -6.17 -21.69 4.69
CA LYS A 164 -7.55 -21.83 5.18
C LYS A 164 -8.44 -22.33 4.06
N THR A 165 -9.16 -23.42 4.27
CA THR A 165 -10.02 -24.06 3.24
C THR A 165 -11.52 -23.77 3.42
N SER A 166 -11.90 -23.18 4.55
CA SER A 166 -13.26 -22.77 4.86
C SER A 166 -13.24 -21.71 5.96
N GLY A 167 -14.07 -20.67 5.82
CA GLY A 167 -14.12 -19.54 6.73
C GLY A 167 -12.92 -18.59 6.61
N ASP A 168 -12.92 -17.54 7.41
CA ASP A 168 -11.90 -16.49 7.36
C ASP A 168 -10.61 -16.93 8.07
N LEU A 169 -9.45 -16.44 7.58
CA LEU A 169 -8.15 -16.70 8.21
C LEU A 169 -7.86 -15.71 9.34
N PHE A 170 -7.76 -14.42 9.04
CA PHE A 170 -7.54 -13.38 10.06
C PHE A 170 -8.84 -12.65 10.37
N THR A 171 -9.22 -12.63 11.65
CA THR A 171 -10.44 -11.99 12.14
C THR A 171 -10.19 -11.22 13.42
N GLY A 172 -11.16 -10.41 13.84
CA GLY A 172 -11.14 -9.73 15.12
C GLY A 172 -10.89 -8.22 15.02
N THR A 173 -10.64 -7.62 16.18
CA THR A 173 -10.54 -6.15 16.31
C THR A 173 -9.12 -5.65 16.50
N THR A 174 -8.16 -6.56 16.51
CA THR A 174 -6.74 -6.30 16.74
C THR A 174 -5.91 -6.42 15.48
N GLY A 175 -4.82 -5.67 15.42
CA GLY A 175 -3.81 -5.79 14.37
C GLY A 175 -2.61 -6.62 14.83
N GLY A 176 -1.49 -6.49 14.13
CA GLY A 176 -0.28 -7.23 14.42
C GLY A 176 0.75 -7.12 13.30
N ASN A 177 1.76 -7.98 13.36
CA ASN A 177 2.83 -8.02 12.37
C ASN A 177 2.84 -9.39 11.70
N ILE A 178 2.70 -9.42 10.38
CA ILE A 178 2.81 -10.64 9.57
C ILE A 178 3.95 -10.43 8.58
N ARG A 179 4.89 -11.38 8.52
CA ARG A 179 5.96 -11.33 7.51
C ARG A 179 6.45 -12.69 7.04
N LEU A 180 7.08 -12.72 5.87
CA LEU A 180 7.77 -13.90 5.35
C LEU A 180 6.89 -15.15 5.31
N VAL A 181 5.60 -14.99 5.01
CA VAL A 181 4.64 -16.09 4.86
C VAL A 181 3.85 -15.95 3.58
N THR A 182 3.40 -17.09 3.06
CA THR A 182 2.35 -17.12 2.04
C THR A 182 0.99 -17.34 2.70
N ILE A 183 0.00 -16.53 2.32
CA ILE A 183 -1.38 -16.61 2.77
C ILE A 183 -2.23 -17.15 1.61
N ASN A 184 -2.98 -18.22 1.88
CA ASN A 184 -3.90 -18.83 0.93
C ASN A 184 -5.24 -19.15 1.60
N VAL A 185 -6.33 -18.56 1.08
CA VAL A 185 -7.68 -18.80 1.61
C VAL A 185 -8.65 -19.19 0.51
N THR A 186 -9.13 -20.42 0.58
CA THR A 186 -10.08 -21.02 -0.37
C THR A 186 -11.43 -21.29 0.30
N GLY A 187 -12.42 -21.77 -0.47
CA GLY A 187 -13.73 -22.14 0.05
C GLY A 187 -14.63 -20.95 0.40
N GLY A 188 -14.39 -19.79 -0.22
CA GLY A 188 -15.23 -18.59 -0.08
C GLY A 188 -14.95 -17.71 1.13
N GLY A 189 -14.03 -18.11 2.02
CA GLY A 189 -13.57 -17.27 3.14
C GLY A 189 -12.67 -16.11 2.71
N LYS A 190 -12.41 -15.19 3.64
CA LYS A 190 -11.51 -14.04 3.47
C LYS A 190 -10.14 -14.30 4.10
N ALA A 191 -9.08 -13.85 3.44
CA ALA A 191 -7.76 -13.79 4.09
C ALA A 191 -7.76 -12.82 5.27
N PHE A 192 -8.33 -11.62 5.08
CA PHE A 192 -8.49 -10.61 6.11
C PHE A 192 -9.96 -10.24 6.27
N ASN A 193 -10.48 -10.37 7.49
CA ASN A 193 -11.79 -9.84 7.87
C ASN A 193 -11.63 -9.11 9.20
N LEU A 194 -10.91 -7.99 9.15
CA LEU A 194 -10.45 -7.24 10.32
C LEU A 194 -11.28 -5.97 10.50
N LEU A 195 -11.82 -5.78 11.70
CA LEU A 195 -12.64 -4.63 12.08
C LEU A 195 -12.10 -4.01 13.37
N GLY A 196 -11.17 -3.07 13.23
CA GLY A 196 -10.58 -2.36 14.36
C GLY A 196 -11.54 -1.36 15.02
N THR A 197 -11.00 -0.63 15.99
CA THR A 197 -11.69 0.43 16.74
C THR A 197 -11.07 1.82 16.50
N GLY A 198 -10.22 1.96 15.50
CA GLY A 198 -9.57 3.21 15.09
C GLY A 198 -8.23 3.51 15.76
N ILE A 199 -7.69 2.60 16.59
CA ILE A 199 -6.39 2.79 17.28
C ILE A 199 -5.34 1.74 16.92
N GLN A 200 -5.74 0.67 16.25
CA GLN A 200 -4.90 -0.48 15.98
C GLN A 200 -3.97 -0.27 14.79
N THR A 201 -2.88 -1.03 14.79
CA THR A 201 -1.89 -1.03 13.72
C THR A 201 -1.75 -2.42 13.11
N LEU A 202 -1.68 -2.52 11.79
CA LEU A 202 -1.43 -3.76 11.07
C LEU A 202 -0.26 -3.57 10.10
N ASN A 203 0.72 -4.48 10.17
CA ASN A 203 1.84 -4.52 9.25
C ASN A 203 1.89 -5.87 8.53
N LEU A 204 1.81 -5.86 7.20
CA LEU A 204 2.03 -7.02 6.34
C LEU A 204 3.28 -6.77 5.48
N ARG A 205 4.32 -7.57 5.67
CA ARG A 205 5.61 -7.32 5.01
C ARG A 205 6.19 -8.58 4.39
N ASP A 206 6.87 -8.46 3.25
CA ASP A 206 7.62 -9.55 2.64
C ASP A 206 6.77 -10.84 2.52
N ALA A 207 5.54 -10.68 2.01
CA ALA A 207 4.52 -11.73 2.05
C ALA A 207 3.92 -11.97 0.66
N ILE A 208 3.34 -13.16 0.48
CA ILE A 208 2.61 -13.53 -0.74
C ILE A 208 1.16 -13.82 -0.36
N VAL A 209 0.20 -13.16 -1.01
CA VAL A 209 -1.21 -13.49 -0.92
C VAL A 209 -1.61 -14.18 -2.23
N SER A 210 -1.76 -15.50 -2.15
CA SER A 210 -1.84 -16.36 -3.33
C SER A 210 -3.12 -17.17 -3.34
N GLY A 211 -3.83 -17.17 -4.46
CA GLY A 211 -4.95 -18.09 -4.70
C GLY A 211 -6.14 -17.88 -3.76
N CYS A 212 -6.30 -16.69 -3.18
CA CYS A 212 -7.41 -16.41 -2.29
C CYS A 212 -8.70 -16.17 -3.09
N ASN A 213 -9.80 -16.83 -2.71
CA ASN A 213 -11.11 -16.47 -3.26
C ASN A 213 -11.46 -15.02 -2.92
N ASN A 214 -11.07 -14.56 -1.74
CA ASN A 214 -11.27 -13.19 -1.29
C ASN A 214 -10.09 -12.75 -0.40
N VAL A 215 -9.35 -11.72 -0.80
CA VAL A 215 -8.31 -11.15 0.07
C VAL A 215 -8.96 -10.47 1.27
N GLY A 216 -10.07 -9.76 1.07
CA GLY A 216 -10.98 -9.40 2.15
C GLY A 216 -11.00 -7.91 2.50
N THR A 217 -11.17 -7.59 3.78
CA THR A 217 -11.42 -6.23 4.26
C THR A 217 -10.59 -5.93 5.50
N ILE A 218 -10.02 -4.73 5.54
CA ILE A 218 -9.40 -4.13 6.72
C ILE A 218 -10.12 -2.81 6.99
N GLU A 219 -10.81 -2.73 8.12
CA GLU A 219 -11.67 -1.62 8.46
C GLU A 219 -11.36 -1.01 9.83
N ASN A 220 -11.45 0.31 9.97
CA ASN A 220 -11.33 1.05 11.24
C ASN A 220 -9.97 0.86 11.93
N PHE A 221 -8.86 1.03 11.21
CA PHE A 221 -7.51 0.99 11.77
C PHE A 221 -6.90 2.39 11.84
N PHE A 222 -6.04 2.64 12.82
CA PHE A 222 -5.23 3.86 12.82
C PHE A 222 -4.17 3.80 11.73
N TYR A 223 -3.46 2.66 11.63
CA TYR A 223 -2.35 2.51 10.71
C TYR A 223 -2.36 1.13 10.06
N VAL A 224 -2.27 1.10 8.73
CA VAL A 224 -2.10 -0.13 7.96
C VAL A 224 -0.93 0.05 7.02
N PHE A 225 0.04 -0.84 7.11
CA PHE A 225 1.24 -0.82 6.30
C PHE A 225 1.48 -2.14 5.59
N ASN A 226 1.49 -2.07 4.26
CA ASN A 226 1.91 -3.18 3.41
C ASN A 226 3.26 -2.83 2.79
N SER A 227 4.24 -3.73 2.90
CA SER A 227 5.59 -3.52 2.34
C SER A 227 6.06 -4.77 1.62
N ILE A 228 6.29 -4.69 0.31
CA ILE A 228 6.75 -5.83 -0.50
C ILE A 228 5.77 -7.00 -0.35
N VAL A 229 4.56 -6.81 -0.88
CA VAL A 229 3.51 -7.82 -0.85
C VAL A 229 3.11 -8.19 -2.27
N LEU A 230 3.19 -9.48 -2.58
CA LEU A 230 2.84 -10.02 -3.89
C LEU A 230 1.43 -10.61 -3.84
N TYR A 231 0.61 -10.28 -4.82
CA TYR A 231 -0.74 -10.79 -4.95
C TYR A 231 -0.85 -11.56 -6.26
N THR A 232 -1.22 -12.84 -6.22
CA THR A 232 -1.34 -13.70 -7.41
C THR A 232 -2.53 -14.64 -7.32
N GLY A 233 -3.26 -14.82 -8.42
CA GLY A 233 -4.35 -15.80 -8.50
C GLY A 233 -5.55 -15.52 -7.60
N ASN A 234 -5.72 -14.29 -7.10
CA ASN A 234 -6.83 -13.96 -6.21
C ASN A 234 -8.09 -13.59 -7.01
N THR A 235 -9.28 -14.04 -6.57
CA THR A 235 -10.54 -13.78 -7.28
C THR A 235 -11.14 -12.41 -6.95
N THR A 236 -11.12 -12.06 -5.67
CA THR A 236 -11.51 -10.73 -5.14
C THR A 236 -10.34 -10.17 -4.36
N GLY A 237 -9.96 -8.92 -4.61
CA GLY A 237 -8.89 -8.25 -3.91
C GLY A 237 -9.29 -7.73 -2.54
N ILE A 238 -8.68 -6.62 -2.13
CA ILE A 238 -8.77 -6.08 -0.77
C ILE A 238 -9.53 -4.75 -0.73
N VAL A 239 -10.38 -4.60 0.29
CA VAL A 239 -11.05 -3.35 0.65
C VAL A 239 -10.38 -2.75 1.88
N TYR A 240 -9.87 -1.55 1.74
CA TYR A 240 -9.40 -0.71 2.83
C TYR A 240 -10.50 0.29 3.18
N LYS A 241 -10.92 0.35 4.45
CA LYS A 241 -12.05 1.20 4.85
C LYS A 241 -11.81 1.92 6.16
N ASN A 242 -12.08 3.22 6.21
CA ASN A 242 -11.95 4.02 7.45
C ASN A 242 -10.58 3.85 8.13
N ILE A 243 -9.49 4.06 7.40
CA ILE A 243 -8.13 3.92 7.92
C ILE A 243 -7.49 5.30 8.01
N SER A 244 -7.05 5.72 9.21
CA SER A 244 -6.43 7.04 9.34
C SER A 244 -5.20 7.16 8.44
N LYS A 245 -4.27 6.19 8.51
CA LYS A 245 -3.02 6.19 7.73
C LYS A 245 -2.82 4.86 6.99
N LEU A 246 -2.98 4.87 5.67
CA LEU A 246 -2.77 3.71 4.81
C LEU A 246 -1.48 3.89 4.00
N LEU A 247 -0.48 3.04 4.24
CA LEU A 247 0.76 3.00 3.45
C LEU A 247 0.87 1.67 2.70
N LEU A 248 0.95 1.75 1.37
CA LEU A 248 1.13 0.63 0.47
C LEU A 248 2.46 0.81 -0.27
N SER A 249 3.49 0.10 0.16
CA SER A 249 4.85 0.18 -0.40
C SER A 249 5.18 -1.09 -1.16
N ASN A 250 5.52 -0.94 -2.44
CA ASN A 250 5.93 -2.03 -3.33
C ASN A 250 4.95 -3.21 -3.36
N THR A 251 3.64 -2.92 -3.46
CA THR A 251 2.65 -3.98 -3.70
C THR A 251 2.62 -4.38 -5.17
N ALA A 252 2.61 -5.69 -5.45
CA ALA A 252 2.71 -6.24 -6.79
C ALA A 252 1.49 -7.13 -7.10
N TRP A 253 0.60 -6.63 -7.94
CA TRP A 253 -0.57 -7.37 -8.40
C TRP A 253 -0.30 -7.95 -9.80
N PHE A 254 -0.20 -9.28 -9.88
CA PHE A 254 0.01 -10.02 -11.14
C PHE A 254 -1.27 -10.15 -11.97
N SER A 255 -1.12 -10.39 -13.28
CA SER A 255 -2.25 -10.52 -14.22
C SER A 255 -3.16 -11.74 -13.94
N THR A 256 -2.74 -12.64 -13.05
CA THR A 256 -3.51 -13.82 -12.62
C THR A 256 -4.64 -13.47 -11.65
N ASN A 257 -4.66 -12.25 -11.09
CA ASN A 257 -5.74 -11.80 -10.24
C ASN A 257 -6.94 -11.33 -11.10
N THR A 258 -8.15 -11.48 -10.56
CA THR A 258 -9.39 -10.98 -11.19
C THR A 258 -10.12 -10.00 -10.27
N GLY A 259 -11.21 -9.42 -10.76
CA GLY A 259 -12.04 -8.50 -9.97
C GLY A 259 -11.31 -7.19 -9.66
N THR A 260 -11.65 -6.57 -8.52
CA THR A 260 -11.00 -5.36 -8.04
C THR A 260 -9.84 -5.72 -7.11
N PHE A 261 -8.63 -5.27 -7.43
CA PHE A 261 -7.41 -5.60 -6.69
C PHE A 261 -7.36 -4.83 -5.36
N GLU A 262 -7.47 -3.51 -5.41
CA GLU A 262 -7.45 -2.62 -4.23
C GLU A 262 -8.62 -1.65 -4.32
N LYS A 263 -9.42 -1.54 -3.26
CA LYS A 263 -10.55 -0.59 -3.17
C LYS A 263 -10.46 0.24 -1.89
N LEU A 264 -10.73 1.53 -2.01
CA LEU A 264 -10.85 2.44 -0.87
C LEU A 264 -12.32 2.79 -0.60
N GLU A 265 -12.70 2.82 0.68
CA GLU A 265 -14.03 3.24 1.12
C GLU A 265 -13.96 4.05 2.43
N GLY A 266 -14.89 4.98 2.62
CA GLY A 266 -14.97 5.76 3.86
C GLY A 266 -13.90 6.85 3.98
N THR A 267 -13.37 7.05 5.19
CA THR A 267 -12.52 8.20 5.52
C THR A 267 -11.06 7.83 5.77
N PHE A 268 -10.15 8.65 5.27
CA PHE A 268 -8.70 8.52 5.44
C PHE A 268 -8.08 9.89 5.74
N GLU A 269 -7.13 9.95 6.68
CA GLU A 269 -6.29 11.14 6.83
C GLU A 269 -5.19 11.15 5.77
N THR A 270 -4.51 10.02 5.59
CA THR A 270 -3.43 9.88 4.62
C THR A 270 -3.48 8.55 3.90
N VAL A 271 -3.35 8.60 2.58
CA VAL A 271 -3.14 7.42 1.74
C VAL A 271 -1.85 7.58 0.93
N ILE A 272 -0.91 6.67 1.10
CA ILE A 272 0.32 6.62 0.30
C ILE A 272 0.38 5.27 -0.40
N LYS A 273 0.50 5.28 -1.72
CA LYS A 273 0.86 4.11 -2.50
C LYS A 273 2.12 4.40 -3.31
N GLN A 274 3.19 3.68 -3.02
CA GLN A 274 4.51 3.93 -3.61
C GLN A 274 5.11 2.64 -4.18
N GLY A 275 5.58 2.70 -5.42
CA GLY A 275 6.27 1.59 -6.07
C GLY A 275 5.39 0.38 -6.37
N GLY A 276 6.02 -0.69 -6.87
CA GLY A 276 5.34 -1.90 -7.30
C GLY A 276 4.59 -1.75 -8.62
N PHE A 277 3.66 -2.66 -8.89
CA PHE A 277 2.91 -2.69 -10.14
C PHE A 277 1.51 -3.28 -9.98
N SER A 278 0.65 -2.96 -10.94
CA SER A 278 -0.69 -3.51 -11.09
C SER A 278 -0.89 -3.96 -12.54
N GLU A 279 -0.86 -5.28 -12.76
CA GLU A 279 -1.12 -5.94 -14.03
C GLU A 279 -2.61 -6.19 -14.20
N VAL A 280 -3.32 -5.21 -14.74
CA VAL A 280 -4.77 -5.26 -14.90
C VAL A 280 -5.09 -5.74 -16.31
N THR A 281 -5.86 -6.83 -16.40
CA THR A 281 -6.27 -7.40 -17.69
C THR A 281 -7.78 -7.68 -17.74
N GLY A 282 -8.34 -7.70 -18.94
CA GLY A 282 -9.74 -8.03 -19.15
C GLY A 282 -10.69 -7.06 -18.44
N SER A 283 -11.54 -7.60 -17.57
CA SER A 283 -12.55 -6.85 -16.79
C SER A 283 -12.08 -6.43 -15.39
N ALA A 284 -10.82 -6.71 -15.03
CA ALA A 284 -10.30 -6.39 -13.70
C ALA A 284 -10.18 -4.87 -13.46
N ILE A 285 -10.17 -4.49 -12.19
CA ILE A 285 -9.94 -3.11 -11.74
C ILE A 285 -8.70 -3.07 -10.85
N GLY A 286 -7.70 -2.28 -11.23
CA GLY A 286 -6.44 -2.20 -10.49
C GLY A 286 -6.55 -1.44 -9.17
N PHE A 287 -7.20 -0.28 -9.19
CA PHE A 287 -7.41 0.54 -8.00
C PHE A 287 -8.79 1.21 -8.07
N ASP A 288 -9.61 1.10 -7.03
CA ASP A 288 -10.99 1.58 -7.05
C ASP A 288 -11.24 2.65 -5.99
N VAL A 289 -11.59 3.85 -6.47
CA VAL A 289 -11.98 5.01 -5.66
C VAL A 289 -13.36 5.54 -6.05
N SER A 290 -14.15 4.76 -6.81
CA SER A 290 -15.46 5.21 -7.30
C SER A 290 -16.53 5.34 -6.21
N SER A 291 -16.25 4.82 -5.02
CA SER A 291 -17.03 5.02 -3.79
C SER A 291 -16.93 6.46 -3.24
N ASN A 292 -16.05 7.29 -3.81
CA ASN A 292 -15.73 8.65 -3.36
C ASN A 292 -15.22 8.72 -1.92
N PRO A 293 -14.12 8.02 -1.58
CA PRO A 293 -13.59 8.08 -0.23
C PRO A 293 -13.14 9.51 0.13
N ILE A 294 -13.37 9.91 1.38
CA ILE A 294 -12.92 11.20 1.91
C ILE A 294 -11.46 11.03 2.31
N VAL A 295 -10.55 11.67 1.59
CA VAL A 295 -9.12 11.61 1.88
C VAL A 295 -8.57 13.01 2.07
N THR A 296 -7.93 13.28 3.21
CA THR A 296 -7.35 14.62 3.49
C THR A 296 -6.13 14.89 2.62
N GLU A 297 -5.20 13.94 2.52
CA GLU A 297 -4.03 14.01 1.63
C GLU A 297 -3.66 12.63 1.10
N ALA A 298 -3.38 12.54 -0.20
CA ALA A 298 -3.01 11.28 -0.83
C ALA A 298 -1.89 11.44 -1.86
N VAL A 299 -1.03 10.42 -1.93
CA VAL A 299 0.07 10.35 -2.88
C VAL A 299 0.11 8.96 -3.50
N MET A 300 0.18 8.90 -4.83
CA MET A 300 0.46 7.67 -5.57
C MET A 300 1.62 7.90 -6.53
N GLU A 301 2.76 7.25 -6.26
CA GLU A 301 3.98 7.44 -7.04
C GLU A 301 4.62 6.13 -7.45
N THR A 302 5.23 6.13 -8.65
CA THR A 302 6.06 5.05 -9.19
C THR A 302 5.39 3.69 -9.31
N VAL A 303 4.07 3.61 -9.13
CA VAL A 303 3.28 2.42 -9.46
C VAL A 303 3.18 2.29 -10.97
N VAL A 304 3.42 1.09 -11.48
CA VAL A 304 3.22 0.78 -12.91
C VAL A 304 1.86 0.11 -13.10
N PHE A 305 0.92 0.79 -13.74
CA PHE A 305 -0.29 0.17 -14.26
C PHE A 305 -0.04 -0.31 -15.69
N LYS A 306 -0.30 -1.59 -15.96
CA LYS A 306 -0.12 -2.19 -17.30
C LYS A 306 -1.10 -3.34 -17.52
N GLY A 307 -1.15 -3.84 -18.75
CA GLY A 307 -2.00 -4.97 -19.15
C GLY A 307 -3.12 -4.57 -20.11
N THR A 308 -3.68 -5.53 -20.82
CA THR A 308 -4.70 -5.29 -21.86
C THR A 308 -6.10 -5.31 -21.26
N LEU A 309 -6.77 -4.16 -21.28
CA LEU A 309 -8.12 -3.98 -20.76
C LEU A 309 -9.17 -4.29 -21.84
N THR A 310 -10.29 -4.91 -21.44
CA THR A 310 -11.50 -5.03 -22.28
C THR A 310 -12.59 -4.10 -21.77
N THR A 311 -13.14 -4.38 -20.59
CA THR A 311 -14.08 -3.53 -19.86
C THR A 311 -13.55 -3.07 -18.50
N GLY A 312 -12.37 -3.58 -18.13
CA GLY A 312 -11.66 -3.25 -16.89
C GLY A 312 -11.05 -1.86 -16.91
N LYS A 313 -10.47 -1.46 -15.77
CA LYS A 313 -9.86 -0.14 -15.60
C LYS A 313 -8.58 -0.24 -14.78
N TYR A 314 -7.54 0.48 -15.16
CA TYR A 314 -6.38 0.66 -14.29
C TYR A 314 -6.77 1.31 -12.97
N VAL A 315 -7.55 2.39 -13.05
CA VAL A 315 -8.19 3.03 -11.90
C VAL A 315 -9.68 3.18 -12.21
N ASN A 316 -10.54 2.73 -11.31
CA ASN A 316 -11.96 3.08 -11.34
C ASN A 316 -12.13 4.42 -10.60
N PRO A 317 -12.46 5.50 -11.32
CA PRO A 317 -12.21 6.86 -10.86
C PRO A 317 -13.25 7.35 -9.86
N TYR A 318 -12.94 8.43 -9.14
CA TYR A 318 -13.93 9.20 -8.38
C TYR A 318 -15.12 9.57 -9.28
N THR A 319 -16.34 9.40 -8.78
CA THR A 319 -17.57 9.79 -9.48
C THR A 319 -18.06 11.18 -9.07
N VAL A 320 -17.56 11.72 -7.95
CA VAL A 320 -17.84 13.06 -7.45
C VAL A 320 -16.52 13.77 -7.11
N GLY A 321 -16.39 15.04 -7.52
CA GLY A 321 -15.19 15.85 -7.26
C GLY A 321 -13.96 15.46 -8.07
N GLY A 322 -14.08 14.49 -8.99
CA GLY A 322 -13.07 14.16 -9.99
C GLY A 322 -13.08 15.13 -11.18
N TYR A 323 -12.08 15.00 -12.05
CA TYR A 323 -11.96 15.80 -13.28
C TYR A 323 -12.18 14.91 -14.51
N THR A 324 -12.74 15.47 -15.57
CA THR A 324 -13.01 14.72 -16.81
C THR A 324 -11.69 14.20 -17.40
N ASN A 325 -11.62 12.90 -17.74
CA ASN A 325 -10.41 12.18 -18.20
C ASN A 325 -9.32 11.95 -17.13
N TYR A 326 -9.59 12.24 -15.86
CA TYR A 326 -8.70 11.98 -14.74
C TYR A 326 -9.39 11.07 -13.72
N ASN A 327 -8.61 10.50 -12.81
CA ASN A 327 -9.09 9.46 -11.92
C ASN A 327 -9.38 9.95 -10.50
N PHE A 328 -8.68 11.00 -10.06
CA PHE A 328 -8.68 11.44 -8.67
C PHE A 328 -9.16 12.89 -8.51
N ASN A 329 -9.51 13.25 -7.28
CA ASN A 329 -9.81 14.63 -6.90
C ASN A 329 -8.52 15.41 -6.52
N ASN A 330 -8.66 16.67 -6.13
CA ASN A 330 -7.51 17.55 -5.81
C ASN A 330 -6.77 17.23 -4.50
N ASN A 331 -7.20 16.24 -3.71
CA ASN A 331 -6.46 15.76 -2.54
C ASN A 331 -5.35 14.76 -2.90
N TRP A 332 -5.32 14.28 -4.15
CA TRP A 332 -4.33 13.33 -4.63
C TRP A 332 -3.18 14.02 -5.37
N THR A 333 -1.98 13.44 -5.28
CA THR A 333 -0.86 13.70 -6.19
C THR A 333 -0.45 12.39 -6.83
N ILE A 334 -0.49 12.31 -8.17
CA ILE A 334 -0.33 11.08 -8.94
C ILE A 334 0.83 11.24 -9.92
N ARG A 335 1.82 10.35 -9.82
CA ARG A 335 2.95 10.24 -10.75
C ARG A 335 3.24 8.77 -11.03
N CYS A 336 2.44 8.17 -11.90
CA CYS A 336 2.45 6.74 -12.20
C CYS A 336 2.51 6.47 -13.70
N THR A 337 3.02 5.29 -14.08
CA THR A 337 2.98 4.84 -15.48
C THR A 337 1.65 4.16 -15.75
N GLY A 338 1.08 4.37 -16.95
CA GLY A 338 -0.19 3.76 -17.38
C GLY A 338 -1.44 4.59 -17.09
N ILE A 339 -1.34 5.63 -16.27
CA ILE A 339 -2.43 6.57 -15.97
C ILE A 339 -1.93 8.02 -16.08
N PRO A 340 -2.82 9.01 -16.27
CA PRO A 340 -2.43 10.42 -16.29
C PRO A 340 -1.65 10.85 -15.05
N THR A 341 -0.72 11.79 -15.22
CA THR A 341 -0.13 12.51 -14.08
C THR A 341 -1.15 13.52 -13.57
N GLU A 342 -1.44 13.49 -12.28
CA GLU A 342 -2.51 14.30 -11.68
C GLU A 342 -1.95 15.07 -10.48
N GLY A 343 -1.88 16.39 -10.60
CA GLY A 343 -1.33 17.25 -9.55
C GLY A 343 -1.58 18.71 -9.85
N ASP A 344 -1.38 19.58 -8.87
CA ASP A 344 -1.53 21.02 -9.07
C ASP A 344 -0.62 21.54 -10.18
N ALA A 345 0.56 20.95 -10.38
CA ALA A 345 1.51 21.31 -11.45
C ALA A 345 1.00 20.98 -12.87
N GLN A 346 0.01 20.11 -13.01
CA GLN A 346 -0.61 19.77 -14.30
C GLN A 346 -1.90 20.55 -14.54
N ALA A 347 -2.35 21.37 -13.58
CA ALA A 347 -3.59 22.15 -13.71
C ALA A 347 -3.55 22.99 -15.00
N THR A 348 -4.61 22.90 -15.80
CA THR A 348 -4.73 23.59 -17.07
C THR A 348 -6.19 23.83 -17.40
N GLY A 349 -6.48 24.87 -18.17
CA GLY A 349 -7.83 25.15 -18.61
C GLY A 349 -7.85 26.08 -19.81
N ASN A 350 -8.81 25.83 -20.70
CA ASN A 350 -9.07 26.68 -21.85
C ASN A 350 -10.55 27.06 -21.90
N LEU A 351 -10.83 28.31 -22.26
CA LEU A 351 -12.17 28.77 -22.59
C LEU A 351 -12.14 29.56 -23.89
N TYR A 352 -13.25 29.55 -24.62
CA TYR A 352 -13.40 30.32 -25.86
C TYR A 352 -14.83 30.76 -26.09
N PHE A 353 -14.99 31.88 -26.77
CA PHE A 353 -16.28 32.47 -27.11
C PHE A 353 -17.17 31.50 -27.90
N ASP A 354 -18.41 31.33 -27.44
CA ASP A 354 -19.43 30.54 -28.12
C ASP A 354 -20.01 31.35 -29.28
N ARG A 355 -19.54 31.06 -30.49
CA ARG A 355 -19.96 31.73 -31.72
C ARG A 355 -21.40 31.40 -32.17
N THR A 356 -22.07 30.45 -31.50
CA THR A 356 -23.50 30.22 -31.76
C THR A 356 -24.38 31.29 -31.14
N GLN A 357 -23.83 32.06 -30.19
CA GLN A 357 -24.51 33.17 -29.54
C GLN A 357 -24.30 34.48 -30.31
N VAL A 358 -25.19 35.45 -30.08
CA VAL A 358 -25.08 36.80 -30.65
C VAL A 358 -23.80 37.46 -30.13
N SER A 359 -23.02 38.07 -31.04
CA SER A 359 -21.84 38.87 -30.68
C SER A 359 -22.22 39.96 -29.68
N PRO A 360 -21.67 39.93 -28.46
CA PRO A 360 -21.95 40.93 -27.45
C PRO A 360 -21.16 42.21 -27.73
N THR A 361 -21.66 43.32 -27.21
CA THR A 361 -21.01 44.62 -27.32
C THR A 361 -20.65 45.14 -25.92
N VAL A 362 -19.52 45.84 -25.82
CA VAL A 362 -19.09 46.53 -24.60
C VAL A 362 -18.65 47.95 -24.92
N THR A 363 -19.09 48.91 -24.12
CA THR A 363 -18.54 50.27 -24.09
C THR A 363 -17.41 50.28 -23.04
N PRO A 364 -16.12 50.44 -23.43
CA PRO A 364 -15.02 50.42 -22.47
C PRO A 364 -15.03 51.68 -21.59
N ASN A 365 -14.99 51.48 -20.27
CA ASN A 365 -14.86 52.60 -19.33
C ASN A 365 -13.48 53.27 -19.44
N ALA A 366 -13.42 54.55 -19.09
CA ALA A 366 -12.17 55.30 -19.06
C ALA A 366 -11.30 54.87 -17.87
N THR A 367 -9.98 54.83 -18.03
CA THR A 367 -9.05 54.48 -16.94
C THR A 367 -9.11 55.42 -15.73
N ASN A 368 -9.66 56.63 -15.89
CA ASN A 368 -9.89 57.60 -14.81
C ASN A 368 -11.33 57.60 -14.26
N ALA A 369 -12.20 56.68 -14.69
CA ALA A 369 -13.55 56.54 -14.19
C ALA A 369 -13.58 55.85 -12.80
N ALA A 370 -14.71 55.98 -12.08
CA ALA A 370 -14.93 55.29 -10.81
C ALA A 370 -14.83 53.75 -10.92
N THR A 371 -15.22 53.20 -12.07
CA THR A 371 -14.99 51.81 -12.48
C THR A 371 -14.08 51.83 -13.73
N PRO A 372 -12.75 51.71 -13.57
CA PRO A 372 -11.80 52.14 -14.59
C PRO A 372 -11.64 51.18 -15.78
N TYR A 373 -12.47 50.14 -15.88
CA TYR A 373 -12.45 49.14 -16.94
C TYR A 373 -13.77 48.37 -17.01
N SER A 374 -13.98 47.68 -18.13
CA SER A 374 -15.15 46.86 -18.41
C SER A 374 -14.73 45.41 -18.68
N LYS A 375 -15.49 44.45 -18.15
CA LYS A 375 -15.28 43.02 -18.45
C LYS A 375 -15.59 42.76 -19.92
N VAL A 376 -14.75 42.00 -20.62
CA VAL A 376 -15.07 41.56 -21.98
C VAL A 376 -16.26 40.59 -21.92
N PRO A 377 -17.39 40.90 -22.59
CA PRO A 377 -18.61 40.12 -22.48
C PRO A 377 -18.60 38.91 -23.43
N GLY A 378 -19.51 37.97 -23.19
CA GLY A 378 -19.82 36.86 -24.09
C GLY A 378 -20.10 35.56 -23.35
N THR A 379 -20.81 34.65 -24.00
CA THR A 379 -20.91 33.25 -23.54
C THR A 379 -19.68 32.51 -24.04
N THR A 380 -19.11 31.62 -23.23
CA THR A 380 -17.92 30.81 -23.56
C THR A 380 -18.17 29.36 -23.28
N ILE A 381 -17.47 28.52 -24.03
CA ILE A 381 -17.36 27.09 -23.82
C ILE A 381 -16.00 26.82 -23.18
N ALA A 382 -15.97 25.99 -22.13
CA ALA A 382 -14.75 25.57 -21.48
C ALA A 382 -14.36 24.16 -21.92
N THR A 383 -13.07 23.93 -22.10
CA THR A 383 -12.50 22.65 -22.56
C THR A 383 -11.17 22.39 -21.85
N ASN A 384 -10.78 21.12 -21.78
CA ASN A 384 -9.51 20.70 -21.19
C ASN A 384 -9.28 21.24 -19.77
N LEU A 385 -10.33 21.25 -18.94
CA LEU A 385 -10.24 21.70 -17.56
C LEU A 385 -9.69 20.59 -16.68
N PHE A 386 -8.53 20.82 -16.07
CA PHE A 386 -7.97 19.99 -15.01
C PHE A 386 -7.56 20.87 -13.83
N ARG A 387 -8.15 20.63 -12.65
CA ARG A 387 -8.04 21.54 -11.48
C ARG A 387 -8.36 23.00 -11.81
N MET A 388 -9.18 23.19 -12.83
CA MET A 388 -9.75 24.46 -13.25
C MET A 388 -11.27 24.35 -13.27
N GLY A 389 -11.93 25.47 -13.06
CA GLY A 389 -13.37 25.63 -13.21
C GLY A 389 -13.70 26.98 -13.84
N THR A 390 -14.99 27.22 -14.05
CA THR A 390 -15.49 28.50 -14.55
C THR A 390 -16.18 29.34 -13.46
N GLY A 391 -16.22 28.84 -12.21
CA GLY A 391 -16.82 29.48 -11.04
C GLY A 391 -18.34 29.61 -11.13
N THR A 392 -19.09 28.71 -10.49
CA THR A 392 -20.56 28.76 -10.46
C THR A 392 -21.06 29.44 -9.17
N SER A 393 -21.16 30.79 -9.16
CA SER A 393 -22.06 31.54 -8.27
C SER A 393 -22.30 32.97 -8.81
N PRO A 394 -23.52 33.54 -8.69
CA PRO A 394 -24.16 34.28 -9.77
C PRO A 394 -23.96 35.79 -9.67
N VAL A 395 -23.23 36.37 -10.62
CA VAL A 395 -23.53 37.73 -11.09
C VAL A 395 -23.48 37.71 -12.61
N SER A 396 -24.66 37.46 -13.19
CA SER A 396 -25.07 37.74 -14.57
C SER A 396 -24.15 37.27 -15.71
N SER A 397 -24.51 36.12 -16.30
CA SER A 397 -24.50 35.87 -17.76
C SER A 397 -23.43 36.57 -18.60
N ALA A 398 -22.18 36.09 -18.56
CA ALA A 398 -21.18 36.26 -19.63
C ALA A 398 -19.86 35.61 -19.19
N ASN A 399 -19.64 34.39 -19.66
CA ASN A 399 -18.44 33.62 -19.40
C ASN A 399 -17.20 34.31 -20.01
N ASN A 400 -16.17 34.43 -19.19
CA ASN A 400 -14.81 34.90 -19.49
C ASN A 400 -14.10 34.80 -18.14
N ARG A 401 -14.04 33.57 -17.62
CA ARG A 401 -13.55 33.29 -16.27
C ARG A 401 -12.92 31.91 -16.24
N LEU A 402 -11.64 31.87 -15.90
CA LEU A 402 -10.96 30.65 -15.49
C LEU A 402 -10.64 30.76 -14.00
N GLN A 403 -11.17 29.82 -13.21
CA GLN A 403 -10.95 29.71 -11.78
C GLN A 403 -10.01 28.56 -11.48
N TYR A 404 -9.00 28.80 -10.66
CA TYR A 404 -8.15 27.74 -10.16
C TYR A 404 -8.85 27.01 -8.99
N VAL A 405 -9.03 25.70 -9.10
CA VAL A 405 -9.69 24.85 -8.09
C VAL A 405 -8.77 23.73 -7.57
N GLY A 406 -7.46 23.85 -7.82
CA GLY A 406 -6.44 23.02 -7.18
C GLY A 406 -6.22 23.40 -5.72
N LYS A 407 -5.26 22.75 -5.06
CA LYS A 407 -5.10 22.84 -3.59
C LYS A 407 -3.96 23.76 -3.18
N LYS A 408 -2.79 23.62 -3.81
CA LYS A 408 -1.58 24.39 -3.50
C LYS A 408 -1.49 25.62 -4.41
N PRO A 409 -1.09 26.80 -3.91
CA PRO A 409 -0.86 27.97 -4.75
C PRO A 409 0.16 27.69 -5.85
N ARG A 410 -0.06 28.22 -7.05
CA ARG A 410 0.91 28.11 -8.15
C ARG A 410 0.85 29.31 -9.08
N THR A 411 1.94 29.50 -9.81
CA THR A 411 1.99 30.45 -10.92
C THR A 411 1.47 29.78 -12.19
N PHE A 412 0.71 30.54 -12.97
CA PHE A 412 0.20 30.14 -14.28
C PHE A 412 0.70 31.11 -15.34
N ALA A 413 0.94 30.58 -16.54
CA ALA A 413 0.97 31.40 -17.73
C ALA A 413 -0.47 31.66 -18.20
N LEU A 414 -0.73 32.88 -18.65
CA LEU A 414 -2.00 33.31 -19.20
C LEU A 414 -1.79 33.71 -20.65
N ASN A 415 -2.64 33.22 -21.53
CA ASN A 415 -2.64 33.60 -22.93
C ASN A 415 -4.07 33.86 -23.38
N ALA A 416 -4.30 34.94 -24.13
CA ALA A 416 -5.59 35.20 -24.76
C ALA A 416 -5.40 35.76 -26.16
N THR A 417 -6.31 35.43 -27.06
CA THR A 417 -6.48 36.15 -28.32
C THR A 417 -7.91 36.65 -28.42
N ILE A 418 -8.10 37.83 -29.00
CA ILE A 418 -9.40 38.47 -29.11
C ILE A 418 -9.55 39.14 -30.47
N SER A 419 -10.74 38.99 -31.06
CA SER A 419 -11.17 39.63 -32.29
C SER A 419 -12.41 40.47 -32.02
N PHE A 420 -12.42 41.72 -32.46
CA PHE A 420 -13.54 42.63 -32.27
C PHE A 420 -13.63 43.65 -33.42
N VAL A 421 -14.80 44.25 -33.57
CA VAL A 421 -15.03 45.40 -34.47
C VAL A 421 -15.48 46.60 -33.62
N THR A 422 -15.21 47.81 -34.07
CA THR A 422 -15.60 49.02 -33.33
C THR A 422 -16.73 49.80 -34.00
N SER A 423 -17.57 50.45 -33.20
CA SER A 423 -18.56 51.41 -33.69
C SER A 423 -17.95 52.80 -33.96
N GLY A 424 -18.61 53.61 -34.78
CA GLY A 424 -18.21 54.99 -35.05
C GLY A 424 -16.99 55.16 -35.97
N ILE A 425 -16.65 56.43 -36.24
CA ILE A 425 -15.60 56.84 -37.19
C ILE A 425 -14.45 57.62 -36.53
N PHE A 426 -14.54 57.88 -35.22
CA PHE A 426 -13.53 58.64 -34.47
C PHE A 426 -12.54 57.71 -33.78
N ASN A 427 -11.31 58.19 -33.60
CA ASN A 427 -10.24 57.41 -32.99
C ASN A 427 -10.47 57.22 -31.48
N SER A 428 -10.19 56.02 -30.98
CA SER A 428 -10.16 55.73 -29.54
C SER A 428 -9.08 54.70 -29.24
N ASP A 429 -8.32 54.96 -28.17
CA ASP A 429 -7.23 54.10 -27.70
C ASP A 429 -7.74 53.24 -26.56
N HIS A 430 -7.54 51.93 -26.70
CA HIS A 430 -7.95 50.94 -25.72
C HIS A 430 -6.77 50.11 -25.24
N VAL A 431 -6.88 49.59 -24.03
CA VAL A 431 -5.97 48.59 -23.48
C VAL A 431 -6.77 47.39 -23.00
N PHE A 432 -6.35 46.22 -23.44
CA PHE A 432 -6.85 44.94 -22.95
C PHE A 432 -5.84 44.36 -21.96
N PHE A 433 -6.33 43.71 -20.90
CA PHE A 433 -5.50 43.12 -19.86
C PHE A 433 -6.27 42.07 -19.06
N PHE A 434 -5.55 41.23 -18.34
CA PHE A 434 -6.15 40.32 -17.37
C PHE A 434 -6.38 41.01 -16.02
N VAL A 435 -7.50 40.67 -15.38
CA VAL A 435 -7.77 41.01 -13.98
C VAL A 435 -7.83 39.72 -13.19
N LYS A 436 -6.99 39.62 -12.15
CA LYS A 436 -7.08 38.56 -11.15
C LYS A 436 -8.11 38.97 -10.11
N PHE A 437 -8.94 38.03 -9.69
CA PHE A 437 -9.79 38.15 -8.52
C PHE A 437 -9.40 37.08 -7.51
N ASN A 438 -9.27 37.47 -6.24
CA ASN A 438 -9.15 36.48 -5.19
C ASN A 438 -10.49 35.75 -4.96
N SER A 439 -10.48 34.67 -4.19
CA SER A 439 -11.70 33.92 -3.86
C SER A 439 -12.81 34.74 -3.17
N SER A 440 -12.47 35.89 -2.58
CA SER A 440 -13.43 36.85 -2.00
C SER A 440 -13.93 37.91 -3.01
N GLY A 441 -13.46 37.88 -4.26
CA GLY A 441 -13.86 38.80 -5.33
C GLY A 441 -13.07 40.13 -5.37
N VAL A 442 -11.97 40.25 -4.65
CA VAL A 442 -11.11 41.45 -4.70
C VAL A 442 -10.27 41.42 -5.97
N ALA A 443 -10.41 42.46 -6.79
CA ALA A 443 -9.74 42.60 -8.08
C ALA A 443 -8.29 43.09 -7.95
N THR A 444 -7.41 42.61 -8.82
CA THR A 444 -6.03 43.07 -9.01
C THR A 444 -5.74 43.06 -10.51
N VAL A 445 -5.51 44.25 -11.06
CA VAL A 445 -5.15 44.42 -12.48
C VAL A 445 -3.74 43.87 -12.70
N LEU A 446 -3.57 43.05 -13.74
CA LEU A 446 -2.28 42.52 -14.15
C LEU A 446 -1.68 43.40 -15.23
N SER A 447 -1.08 44.54 -14.84
CA SER A 447 -0.49 45.49 -15.80
C SER A 447 0.61 44.89 -16.67
N SER A 448 1.24 43.79 -16.25
CA SER A 448 2.20 43.04 -17.07
C SER A 448 1.58 42.35 -18.29
N SER A 449 0.24 42.32 -18.40
CA SER A 449 -0.50 41.72 -19.52
C SER A 449 -1.12 42.75 -20.48
N GLU A 450 -0.89 44.04 -20.26
CA GLU A 450 -1.49 45.12 -21.03
C GLU A 450 -1.11 45.04 -22.51
N THR A 451 -2.12 45.10 -23.38
CA THR A 451 -1.98 45.17 -24.84
C THR A 451 -2.80 46.32 -25.38
N PHE A 452 -2.14 47.25 -26.05
CA PHE A 452 -2.72 48.51 -26.51
C PHE A 452 -3.19 48.40 -27.96
N VAL A 453 -4.29 49.09 -28.28
CA VAL A 453 -4.83 49.17 -29.63
C VAL A 453 -5.47 50.53 -29.87
N SER A 454 -5.16 51.14 -31.00
CA SER A 454 -5.85 52.32 -31.50
C SER A 454 -6.89 51.88 -32.53
N THR A 455 -8.10 52.40 -32.44
CA THR A 455 -9.21 52.01 -33.31
C THR A 455 -9.60 53.21 -34.15
N ASP A 456 -9.46 53.14 -35.47
CA ASP A 456 -9.68 54.25 -36.42
C ASP A 456 -10.67 53.94 -37.55
N SER A 457 -11.14 52.69 -37.61
CA SER A 457 -11.99 52.17 -38.69
C SER A 457 -12.99 51.14 -38.16
N THR A 458 -14.00 50.80 -38.96
CA THR A 458 -15.00 49.76 -38.64
C THR A 458 -14.50 48.33 -38.93
N ASN A 459 -13.22 48.17 -39.25
CA ASN A 459 -12.61 46.88 -39.58
C ASN A 459 -12.49 45.97 -38.35
N ALA A 460 -12.39 44.66 -38.60
CA ALA A 460 -12.08 43.70 -37.55
C ALA A 460 -10.60 43.78 -37.16
N LEU A 461 -10.36 43.92 -35.86
CA LEU A 461 -9.03 43.95 -35.25
C LEU A 461 -8.81 42.67 -34.45
N ASN A 462 -7.56 42.22 -34.37
CA ASN A 462 -7.17 41.03 -33.63
C ASN A 462 -5.97 41.36 -32.72
N LEU A 463 -6.03 40.91 -31.47
CA LEU A 463 -4.99 41.13 -30.47
C LEU A 463 -4.63 39.81 -29.78
N SER A 464 -3.40 39.73 -29.31
CA SER A 464 -2.92 38.65 -28.43
C SER A 464 -2.39 39.26 -27.15
N LEU A 465 -2.70 38.62 -26.03
CA LEU A 465 -2.29 39.00 -24.68
C LEU A 465 -1.59 37.84 -24.02
N ALA A 466 -0.53 38.14 -23.27
CA ALA A 466 0.18 37.16 -22.45
C ALA A 466 0.51 37.75 -21.09
N GLY A 467 0.58 36.91 -20.07
CA GLY A 467 0.97 37.33 -18.73
C GLY A 467 1.24 36.14 -17.82
N THR A 468 1.65 36.42 -16.60
CA THR A 468 1.81 35.40 -15.55
C THR A 468 1.09 35.84 -14.29
N VAL A 469 0.46 34.91 -13.60
CA VAL A 469 -0.28 35.19 -12.37
C VAL A 469 -0.07 34.08 -11.34
N GLN A 470 0.15 34.44 -10.09
CA GLN A 470 0.09 33.50 -8.98
C GLN A 470 -1.35 33.38 -8.48
N MET A 471 -1.87 32.16 -8.39
CA MET A 471 -3.26 31.88 -8.02
C MET A 471 -3.32 31.00 -6.76
N ASN A 472 -4.15 31.39 -5.80
CA ASN A 472 -4.58 30.53 -4.71
C ASN A 472 -5.85 29.76 -5.12
N SER A 473 -6.17 28.70 -4.39
CA SER A 473 -7.43 27.96 -4.59
C SER A 473 -8.63 28.91 -4.51
N GLY A 474 -9.50 28.86 -5.51
CA GLY A 474 -10.67 29.73 -5.64
C GLY A 474 -10.42 31.06 -6.35
N ASP A 475 -9.17 31.49 -6.54
CA ASP A 475 -8.85 32.67 -7.33
C ASP A 475 -9.26 32.45 -8.81
N TYR A 476 -9.64 33.51 -9.50
CA TYR A 476 -10.00 33.45 -10.92
C TYR A 476 -9.47 34.63 -11.73
N VAL A 477 -9.32 34.43 -13.04
CA VAL A 477 -8.89 35.46 -13.99
C VAL A 477 -9.98 35.74 -15.00
N GLU A 478 -10.07 36.99 -15.43
CA GLU A 478 -10.98 37.46 -16.47
C GLU A 478 -10.25 38.43 -17.40
N LEU A 479 -10.65 38.49 -18.68
CA LEU A 479 -10.18 39.48 -19.63
C LEU A 479 -11.02 40.76 -19.56
N HIS A 480 -10.37 41.91 -19.43
CA HIS A 480 -11.00 43.23 -19.32
C HIS A 480 -10.43 44.20 -20.36
N VAL A 481 -11.16 45.28 -20.60
CA VAL A 481 -10.79 46.37 -21.51
C VAL A 481 -11.05 47.73 -20.89
N ALA A 482 -10.16 48.69 -21.10
CA ALA A 482 -10.33 50.09 -20.72
C ALA A 482 -10.06 51.02 -21.90
N ARG A 483 -10.68 52.21 -21.88
CA ARG A 483 -10.38 53.32 -22.77
C ARG A 483 -9.33 54.23 -22.11
N ILE A 484 -8.29 54.55 -22.86
CA ILE A 484 -7.21 55.44 -22.42
C ILE A 484 -7.45 56.86 -22.93
N ALA A 485 -7.84 56.99 -24.19
CA ALA A 485 -8.07 58.29 -24.84
C ALA A 485 -9.09 58.16 -25.98
N GLY A 486 -9.67 59.28 -26.42
CA GLY A 486 -10.61 59.34 -27.55
C GLY A 486 -12.09 59.22 -27.18
N GLU A 487 -12.93 58.89 -28.14
CA GLU A 487 -14.40 58.95 -28.07
C GLU A 487 -15.00 58.08 -26.94
N SER A 488 -15.96 58.63 -26.17
CA SER A 488 -16.59 57.94 -25.02
C SER A 488 -17.71 56.99 -25.39
N SER A 489 -18.29 57.16 -26.57
CA SER A 489 -19.41 56.36 -27.07
C SER A 489 -18.96 55.20 -27.99
N LYS A 490 -17.66 54.89 -28.01
CA LYS A 490 -17.09 53.88 -28.90
C LYS A 490 -17.28 52.48 -28.33
N ASP A 491 -18.15 51.73 -28.99
CA ASP A 491 -18.51 50.36 -28.63
C ASP A 491 -17.62 49.34 -29.33
N LEU A 492 -17.25 48.29 -28.61
CA LEU A 492 -16.53 47.14 -29.14
C LEU A 492 -17.47 45.94 -29.24
N THR A 493 -17.73 45.46 -30.46
CA THR A 493 -18.50 44.24 -30.69
C THR A 493 -17.54 43.05 -30.81
N ILE A 494 -17.61 42.13 -29.86
CA ILE A 494 -16.71 40.98 -29.75
C ILE A 494 -17.10 39.92 -30.77
N LYS A 495 -16.14 39.52 -31.61
CA LYS A 495 -16.31 38.49 -32.65
C LYS A 495 -15.84 37.11 -32.18
N SER A 496 -14.75 37.08 -31.42
CA SER A 496 -14.24 35.87 -30.77
C SER A 496 -13.23 36.23 -29.71
N PHE A 497 -13.07 35.37 -28.71
CA PHE A 497 -11.87 35.34 -27.88
C PHE A 497 -11.60 33.92 -27.39
N ASN A 498 -10.35 33.66 -27.01
CA ASN A 498 -9.95 32.47 -26.27
C ASN A 498 -9.06 32.87 -25.10
N ILE A 499 -9.08 32.08 -24.04
CA ILE A 499 -8.21 32.27 -22.87
C ILE A 499 -7.72 30.89 -22.45
N ALA A 500 -6.40 30.76 -22.36
CA ALA A 500 -5.72 29.58 -21.85
C ALA A 500 -4.96 29.94 -20.57
N MET A 501 -4.98 29.01 -19.61
CA MET A 501 -4.22 29.08 -18.36
C MET A 501 -3.54 27.73 -18.13
N ASP A 502 -2.21 27.73 -18.04
CA ASP A 502 -1.38 26.52 -17.99
C ASP A 502 -0.20 26.57 -17.01
#